data_AF-A0A194R2K1-F1
#
_entry.id   AF-A0A194R2K1-F1
#
_cell.length_a   1.000
_cell.length_b   1.000
_cell.length_c   1.000
_cell.angle_alpha   90.00
_cell.angle_beta   90.00
_cell.angle_gamma   90.00
#
_symmetry.space_group_name_H-M   'P 1'
#
loop_
_entity.id
_entity.type
_entity.pdbx_description
1 polymer ?
#
loop_
_entity_poly.entity_id
_entity_poly.type
_entity_poly.pdbx_seq_one_letter_code
_entity_poly.pdbx_strand_id
1 'polypeptide(L)'
;MLRPLSAELAEKACLELNEDPSRVSDAIQHMKDWLVKQPHLRARTDDQWLLAFLRGCKFSLERTKEKIDLYYAVRNTAPEFYRIKHTDPRFNEILELGSLIVLPKLASPVAPRVFMIRPGSYDADKYAIADVISLYVHNKNYDEMYKYICKDILPAEYGGEGGTIKEITDYWKKKVEEYSDFLEADYQYGTDETKRLGKPKTAEDMFGLEGSFRQLQFD
;
A
#
# COMPACT_ATOMS: atom_id res chain seq x y z
N MET A 1 -1.99 -18.78 12.45
CA MET A 1 -2.58 -18.12 13.64
C MET A 1 -2.75 -16.64 13.32
N LEU A 2 -3.94 -16.08 13.55
CA LEU A 2 -4.19 -14.65 13.31
C LEU A 2 -3.49 -13.78 14.35
N ARG A 3 -2.95 -12.63 13.94
CA ARG A 3 -2.36 -11.66 14.85
C ARG A 3 -3.49 -11.03 15.69
N PRO A 4 -3.43 -11.12 17.03
CA PRO A 4 -4.44 -10.49 17.88
C PRO A 4 -4.36 -8.96 17.78
N LEU A 5 -5.51 -8.30 17.91
CA LEU A 5 -5.60 -6.85 18.07
C LEU A 5 -5.54 -6.51 19.56
N SER A 6 -5.05 -5.31 19.89
CA SER A 6 -5.28 -4.73 21.22
C SER A 6 -6.78 -4.47 21.42
N ALA A 7 -7.23 -4.34 22.66
CA ALA A 7 -8.64 -4.05 22.97
C ALA A 7 -9.13 -2.79 22.23
N GLU A 8 -8.35 -1.72 22.23
CA GLU A 8 -8.66 -0.46 21.55
C GLU A 8 -8.79 -0.63 20.02
N LEU A 9 -7.90 -1.41 19.40
CA LEU A 9 -7.97 -1.69 17.96
C LEU A 9 -9.14 -2.60 17.62
N ALA A 10 -9.47 -3.56 18.48
CA ALA A 10 -10.61 -4.45 18.29
C ALA A 10 -11.92 -3.66 18.34
N GLU A 11 -12.07 -2.75 19.31
CA GLU A 11 -13.22 -1.85 19.40
C GLU A 11 -13.36 -0.98 18.16
N LYS A 12 -12.26 -0.33 17.73
CA LYS A 12 -12.24 0.49 16.51
C LYS A 12 -12.59 -0.32 15.26
N ALA A 13 -12.08 -1.55 15.13
CA ALA A 13 -12.41 -2.43 14.01
C ALA A 13 -13.90 -2.81 14.00
N CYS A 14 -14.50 -3.07 15.15
CA CYS A 14 -15.93 -3.32 15.27
C CYS A 14 -16.74 -2.11 14.79
N LEU A 15 -16.40 -0.91 15.30
CA LEU A 15 -17.14 0.33 15.04
C LEU A 15 -16.97 0.86 13.60
N GLU A 16 -15.76 0.85 13.06
CA GLU A 16 -15.45 1.53 11.79
C GLU A 16 -15.44 0.59 10.57
N LEU A 17 -15.17 -0.71 10.80
CA LEU A 17 -14.97 -1.71 9.74
C LEU A 17 -16.04 -2.79 9.73
N ASN A 18 -17.01 -2.78 10.66
CA ASN A 18 -18.00 -3.84 10.83
C ASN A 18 -17.37 -5.22 11.11
N GLU A 19 -16.21 -5.25 11.78
CA GLU A 19 -15.57 -6.50 12.17
C GLU A 19 -16.34 -7.15 13.33
N ASP A 20 -16.99 -8.27 13.08
CA ASP A 20 -17.57 -9.12 14.12
C ASP A 20 -16.63 -10.31 14.37
N PRO A 21 -15.96 -10.39 15.54
CA PRO A 21 -15.01 -11.46 15.85
C PRO A 21 -15.59 -12.86 15.69
N SER A 22 -16.89 -13.05 15.90
CA SER A 22 -17.55 -14.35 15.75
C SER A 22 -17.67 -14.79 14.29
N ARG A 23 -17.63 -13.84 13.34
CA ARG A 23 -17.83 -14.07 11.91
C ARG A 23 -16.54 -14.01 11.09
N VAL A 24 -15.41 -13.67 11.72
CA VAL A 24 -14.11 -13.55 11.03
C VAL A 24 -13.72 -14.87 10.35
N SER A 25 -13.85 -15.99 11.06
CA SER A 25 -13.50 -17.31 10.50
C SER A 25 -14.35 -17.66 9.28
N ASP A 26 -15.67 -17.44 9.37
CA ASP A 26 -16.61 -17.73 8.29
C ASP A 26 -16.39 -16.84 7.07
N ALA A 27 -16.04 -15.57 7.28
CA ALA A 27 -15.71 -14.64 6.20
C ALA A 27 -14.42 -15.05 5.48
N ILE A 28 -13.38 -15.45 6.22
CA ILE A 28 -12.13 -15.96 5.64
C ILE A 28 -12.41 -17.23 4.84
N GLN A 29 -13.21 -18.15 5.37
CA GLN A 29 -13.54 -19.40 4.67
C GLN A 29 -14.31 -19.12 3.38
N HIS A 30 -15.30 -18.21 3.40
CA HIS A 30 -15.99 -17.77 2.19
C HIS A 30 -15.03 -17.26 1.11
N MET A 31 -14.01 -16.48 1.49
CA MET A 31 -13.02 -15.97 0.54
C MET A 31 -12.16 -17.09 -0.04
N LYS A 32 -11.74 -18.08 0.77
CA LYS A 32 -11.02 -19.26 0.28
C LYS A 32 -11.85 -20.08 -0.70
N ASP A 33 -13.11 -20.34 -0.36
CA ASP A 33 -14.02 -21.12 -1.20
C ASP A 33 -14.31 -20.42 -2.53
N TRP A 34 -14.39 -19.08 -2.51
CA TRP A 34 -14.50 -18.28 -3.73
C TRP A 34 -13.23 -18.34 -4.59
N LEU A 35 -12.05 -18.23 -3.98
CA LEU A 35 -10.76 -18.26 -4.69
C LEU A 35 -10.54 -19.57 -5.45
N VAL A 36 -10.94 -20.72 -4.87
CA VAL A 36 -10.87 -22.02 -5.56
C VAL A 36 -11.68 -22.03 -6.86
N LYS A 37 -12.73 -21.21 -6.97
CA LYS A 37 -13.59 -21.12 -8.15
C LYS A 37 -13.07 -20.14 -9.21
N GLN A 38 -11.95 -19.46 -8.98
CA GLN A 38 -11.38 -18.46 -9.90
C GLN A 38 -10.16 -19.04 -10.65
N PRO A 39 -10.33 -19.66 -11.84
CA PRO A 39 -9.23 -20.32 -12.54
C PRO A 39 -8.13 -19.37 -13.03
N HIS A 40 -8.44 -18.08 -13.19
CA HIS A 40 -7.49 -17.05 -13.58
C HIS A 40 -6.71 -16.47 -12.42
N LEU A 41 -7.11 -16.71 -11.18
CA LEU A 41 -6.57 -15.98 -10.03
C LEU A 41 -5.76 -16.90 -9.13
N ARG A 42 -4.43 -16.79 -9.21
CA ARG A 42 -3.51 -17.45 -8.28
C ARG A 42 -3.24 -16.50 -7.12
N ALA A 43 -4.12 -16.51 -6.12
CA ALA A 43 -4.00 -15.66 -4.93
C ALA A 43 -3.38 -16.40 -3.74
N ARG A 44 -2.81 -15.62 -2.81
CA ARG A 44 -2.41 -16.10 -1.49
C ARG A 44 -3.65 -16.35 -0.62
N THR A 45 -3.65 -17.44 0.14
CA THR A 45 -4.82 -17.90 0.92
C THR A 45 -4.60 -17.89 2.44
N ASP A 46 -3.49 -17.34 2.93
CA ASP A 46 -3.22 -17.18 4.35
C ASP A 46 -4.33 -16.36 5.04
N ASP A 47 -4.80 -16.83 6.19
CA ASP A 47 -5.89 -16.19 6.95
C ASP A 47 -5.59 -14.71 7.25
N GLN A 48 -4.35 -14.42 7.66
CA GLN A 48 -3.92 -13.07 7.98
C GLN A 48 -3.91 -12.14 6.75
N TRP A 49 -3.64 -12.69 5.58
CA TRP A 49 -3.65 -11.97 4.31
C TRP A 49 -5.08 -11.65 3.90
N LEU A 50 -5.96 -12.65 3.89
CA LEU A 50 -7.38 -12.47 3.54
C LEU A 50 -8.09 -11.52 4.52
N LEU A 51 -7.78 -11.61 5.81
CA LEU A 51 -8.31 -10.70 6.82
C LEU A 51 -7.93 -9.23 6.56
N ALA A 52 -6.74 -8.96 6.03
CA ALA A 52 -6.34 -7.60 5.68
C ALA A 52 -7.23 -7.01 4.57
N PHE A 53 -7.59 -7.81 3.55
CA PHE A 53 -8.53 -7.39 2.50
C PHE A 53 -9.95 -7.21 3.03
N LEU A 54 -10.42 -8.11 3.91
CA LEU A 54 -11.73 -8.00 4.55
C LEU A 54 -11.83 -6.69 5.35
N ARG A 55 -10.85 -6.40 6.21
CA ARG A 55 -10.75 -5.14 6.97
C ARG A 55 -10.71 -3.92 6.05
N GLY A 56 -9.86 -3.96 5.02
CA GLY A 56 -9.74 -2.89 4.04
C GLY A 56 -10.98 -2.64 3.19
N CYS A 57 -11.95 -3.57 3.20
CA CYS A 57 -13.25 -3.46 2.52
C CYS A 57 -14.42 -3.40 3.51
N LYS A 58 -14.16 -3.14 4.80
CA LYS A 58 -15.19 -3.07 5.87
C LYS A 58 -16.09 -4.32 5.91
N PHE A 59 -15.47 -5.50 5.76
CA PHE A 59 -16.12 -6.81 5.74
C PHE A 59 -17.17 -7.02 4.64
N SER A 60 -17.19 -6.18 3.60
CA SER A 60 -18.00 -6.42 2.40
C SER A 60 -17.35 -7.47 1.50
N LEU A 61 -17.92 -8.68 1.45
CA LEU A 61 -17.37 -9.79 0.66
C LEU A 61 -17.24 -9.45 -0.82
N GLU A 62 -18.24 -8.80 -1.43
CA GLU A 62 -18.18 -8.42 -2.85
C GLU A 62 -17.03 -7.45 -3.13
N ARG A 63 -16.90 -6.40 -2.33
CA ARG A 63 -15.77 -5.44 -2.46
C ARG A 63 -14.43 -6.12 -2.19
N THR A 64 -14.38 -7.11 -1.31
CA THR A 64 -13.16 -7.89 -1.06
C THR A 64 -12.77 -8.72 -2.29
N LYS A 65 -13.73 -9.40 -2.93
CA LYS A 65 -13.49 -10.16 -4.17
C LYS A 65 -12.94 -9.27 -5.28
N GLU A 66 -13.60 -8.14 -5.54
CA GLU A 66 -13.16 -7.15 -6.53
C GLU A 66 -11.75 -6.63 -6.24
N LYS A 67 -11.48 -6.27 -4.97
CA LYS A 67 -10.18 -5.74 -4.57
C LYS A 67 -9.05 -6.76 -4.69
N ILE A 68 -9.29 -8.03 -4.35
CA ILE A 68 -8.30 -9.08 -4.51
C ILE A 68 -7.99 -9.31 -5.99
N ASP A 69 -9.02 -9.41 -6.83
CA ASP A 69 -8.84 -9.59 -8.27
C ASP A 69 -8.04 -8.42 -8.89
N LEU A 70 -8.40 -7.18 -8.54
CA LEU A 70 -7.67 -5.98 -8.96
C LEU A 70 -6.21 -5.99 -8.48
N TYR A 71 -6.00 -6.31 -7.19
CA TYR A 71 -4.67 -6.34 -6.59
C TYR A 71 -3.71 -7.30 -7.30
N TYR A 72 -4.20 -8.44 -7.79
CA TYR A 72 -3.34 -9.38 -8.51
C TYR A 72 -3.22 -9.04 -10.00
N ALA A 73 -4.29 -8.55 -10.64
CA ALA A 73 -4.25 -8.17 -12.05
C ALA A 73 -3.34 -6.96 -12.33
N VAL A 74 -3.11 -6.08 -11.35
CA VAL A 74 -2.20 -4.93 -11.51
C VAL A 74 -0.76 -5.32 -11.87
N ARG A 75 -0.33 -6.55 -11.50
CA ARG A 75 0.98 -7.09 -11.87
C ARG A 75 1.12 -7.28 -13.39
N ASN A 76 0.01 -7.53 -14.08
CA ASN A 76 -0.04 -7.68 -15.53
C ASN A 76 -0.33 -6.36 -16.24
N THR A 77 -1.18 -5.51 -15.65
CA THR A 77 -1.60 -4.26 -16.29
C THR A 77 -0.61 -3.11 -16.09
N ALA A 78 0.17 -3.12 -15.01
CA ALA A 78 1.22 -2.13 -14.76
C ALA A 78 2.51 -2.79 -14.24
N PRO A 79 3.16 -3.64 -15.06
CA PRO A 79 4.38 -4.35 -14.67
C PRO A 79 5.55 -3.41 -14.35
N GLU A 80 5.52 -2.16 -14.80
CA GLU A 80 6.50 -1.13 -14.48
C GLU A 80 6.64 -0.87 -12.98
N PHE A 81 5.57 -1.04 -12.19
CA PHE A 81 5.62 -0.89 -10.73
C PHE A 81 6.30 -2.08 -10.02
N TYR A 82 6.55 -3.19 -10.72
CA TYR A 82 7.10 -4.43 -10.16
C TYR A 82 8.51 -4.75 -10.68
N ARG A 83 9.16 -3.82 -11.40
CA ARG A 83 10.49 -4.03 -12.02
C ARG A 83 11.62 -4.16 -11.01
N ILE A 84 11.56 -3.42 -9.91
CA ILE A 84 12.60 -3.44 -8.87
C ILE A 84 12.13 -4.35 -7.75
N LYS A 85 12.81 -5.49 -7.61
CA LYS A 85 12.60 -6.43 -6.50
C LYS A 85 13.32 -5.98 -5.25
N HIS A 86 12.91 -6.47 -4.08
CA HIS A 86 13.62 -6.20 -2.82
C HIS A 86 15.04 -6.75 -2.81
N THR A 87 15.33 -7.75 -3.63
CA THR A 87 16.66 -8.36 -3.84
C THR A 87 17.51 -7.65 -4.91
N ASP A 88 16.97 -6.68 -5.64
CA ASP A 88 17.73 -5.91 -6.63
C ASP A 88 18.74 -4.99 -5.93
N PRO A 89 20.01 -4.94 -6.36
CA PRO A 89 21.01 -4.03 -5.77
C PRO A 89 20.52 -2.57 -5.71
N ARG A 90 19.77 -2.12 -6.72
CA ARG A 90 19.21 -0.77 -6.81
C ARG A 90 18.13 -0.49 -5.78
N PHE A 91 17.50 -1.52 -5.21
CA PHE A 91 16.45 -1.34 -4.22
C PHE A 91 16.98 -0.60 -2.98
N ASN A 92 18.16 -1.00 -2.49
CA ASN A 92 18.79 -0.35 -1.35
C ASN A 92 19.25 1.07 -1.69
N GLU A 93 19.76 1.30 -2.90
CA GLU A 93 20.11 2.64 -3.37
C GLU A 93 18.88 3.56 -3.39
N ILE A 94 17.75 3.08 -3.91
CA ILE A 94 16.47 3.82 -3.96
C ILE A 94 15.95 4.11 -2.55
N LEU A 95 16.03 3.14 -1.62
CA LEU A 95 15.66 3.36 -0.22
C LEU A 95 16.56 4.41 0.46
N GLU A 96 17.85 4.41 0.14
CA GLU A 96 18.84 5.38 0.67
C GLU A 96 18.59 6.81 0.20
N LEU A 97 17.97 7.02 -0.97
CA LEU A 97 17.55 8.35 -1.41
C LEU A 97 16.61 9.01 -0.38
N GLY A 98 15.87 8.21 0.39
CA GLY A 98 14.90 8.71 1.37
C GLY A 98 13.77 9.49 0.71
N SER A 99 13.47 9.23 -0.57
CA SER A 99 12.39 9.87 -1.33
C SER A 99 11.00 9.42 -0.87
N LEU A 100 10.90 8.21 -0.30
CA LEU A 100 9.73 7.75 0.43
C LEU A 100 10.22 7.12 1.73
N ILE A 101 9.76 7.66 2.86
CA ILE A 101 10.09 7.14 4.18
C ILE A 101 8.82 6.77 4.92
N VAL A 102 8.81 5.60 5.56
CA VAL A 102 7.70 5.19 6.41
C VAL A 102 8.10 5.45 7.85
N LEU A 103 7.30 6.16 8.63
CA LEU A 103 7.65 6.46 10.01
C LEU A 103 7.46 5.19 10.87
N PRO A 104 8.49 4.75 11.61
CA PRO A 104 8.43 3.47 12.33
C PRO A 104 7.56 3.57 13.58
N LYS A 105 7.64 4.71 14.29
CA LYS A 105 6.88 5.02 15.50
C LYS A 105 5.47 5.50 15.15
N LEU A 106 4.48 5.01 15.90
CA LEU A 106 3.08 5.45 15.77
C LEU A 106 2.80 6.58 16.75
N ALA A 107 1.92 7.51 16.38
CA ALA A 107 1.53 8.62 17.27
C ALA A 107 0.74 8.12 18.48
N SER A 108 0.02 7.02 18.33
CA SER A 108 -0.63 6.26 19.40
C SER A 108 -0.78 4.80 18.96
N PRO A 109 -1.11 3.85 19.87
CA PRO A 109 -1.30 2.44 19.51
C PRO A 109 -2.36 2.18 18.41
N VAL A 110 -3.31 3.12 18.24
CA VAL A 110 -4.42 3.03 17.26
C VAL A 110 -4.25 3.99 16.07
N ALA A 111 -3.17 4.77 16.04
CA ALA A 111 -2.90 5.73 14.98
C ALA A 111 -2.50 5.03 13.67
N PRO A 112 -2.86 5.60 12.51
CA PRO A 112 -2.37 5.11 11.23
C PRO A 112 -0.84 5.25 11.16
N ARG A 113 -0.19 4.33 10.43
CA ARG A 113 1.23 4.48 10.09
C ARG A 113 1.38 5.57 9.03
N VAL A 114 2.23 6.54 9.31
CA VAL A 114 2.49 7.67 8.41
C VAL A 114 3.65 7.31 7.48
N PHE A 115 3.53 7.66 6.21
CA PHE A 115 4.66 7.73 5.29
C PHE A 115 4.81 9.16 4.78
N MET A 116 6.04 9.58 4.54
CA MET A 116 6.37 10.87 3.95
C MET A 116 7.00 10.63 2.59
N ILE A 117 6.52 11.37 1.60
CA ILE A 117 7.14 11.43 0.28
C ILE A 117 7.93 12.74 0.23
N ARG A 118 9.19 12.63 -0.15
CA ARG A 118 10.14 13.73 -0.32
C ARG A 118 10.40 13.88 -1.82
N PRO A 119 9.47 14.47 -2.58
CA PRO A 119 9.75 14.80 -3.96
C PRO A 119 10.91 15.81 -3.92
N GLY A 120 12.07 15.43 -4.43
CA GLY A 120 13.26 16.28 -4.40
C GLY A 120 12.91 17.67 -4.94
N SER A 121 13.25 18.72 -4.18
CA SER A 121 13.04 20.14 -4.47
C SER A 121 12.87 20.42 -5.97
N TYR A 122 11.63 20.59 -6.42
CA TYR A 122 11.30 20.46 -7.85
C TYR A 122 11.61 21.72 -8.65
N ASP A 123 11.87 21.53 -9.95
CA ASP A 123 12.04 22.56 -10.98
C ASP A 123 10.72 22.80 -11.74
N ALA A 124 10.16 23.99 -11.57
CA ALA A 124 8.80 24.33 -11.98
C ALA A 124 8.61 24.56 -13.48
N ASP A 125 9.67 24.59 -14.28
CA ASP A 125 9.53 24.81 -15.73
C ASP A 125 9.12 23.52 -16.48
N LYS A 126 9.17 22.36 -15.78
CA LYS A 126 8.97 21.01 -16.35
C LYS A 126 7.76 20.23 -15.79
N TYR A 127 7.20 20.61 -14.65
CA TYR A 127 6.15 19.85 -13.96
C TYR A 127 4.81 20.61 -13.87
N ALA A 128 3.66 19.95 -14.10
CA ALA A 128 2.36 20.44 -13.65
C ALA A 128 2.18 20.12 -12.15
N ILE A 129 1.97 21.13 -11.31
CA ILE A 129 1.87 21.00 -9.85
C ILE A 129 0.55 20.39 -9.35
N ALA A 130 -0.43 20.18 -10.23
CA ALA A 130 -1.60 19.36 -9.88
C ALA A 130 -1.15 17.98 -9.45
N ASP A 131 -0.02 17.51 -9.99
CA ASP A 131 0.72 16.26 -9.77
C ASP A 131 1.70 16.31 -8.57
N VAL A 132 1.96 17.50 -8.03
CA VAL A 132 2.40 17.64 -6.62
C VAL A 132 1.20 17.51 -5.66
N ILE A 133 -0.02 17.48 -6.25
CA ILE A 133 -1.35 17.16 -5.71
C ILE A 133 -1.56 17.63 -4.28
N SER A 134 -1.89 18.92 -4.22
CA SER A 134 -2.78 19.51 -3.21
C SER A 134 -2.26 19.51 -1.77
N LEU A 135 -0.93 19.61 -1.62
CA LEU A 135 -0.19 19.90 -0.40
C LEU A 135 -0.91 20.82 0.62
N TYR A 136 -0.98 20.39 1.89
CA TYR A 136 -0.88 21.33 3.02
C TYR A 136 0.59 21.75 3.13
N VAL A 137 0.88 22.99 2.76
CA VAL A 137 2.23 23.56 2.93
C VAL A 137 2.35 24.09 4.35
N HIS A 138 2.92 23.28 5.23
CA HIS A 138 3.61 23.82 6.39
C HIS A 138 4.93 24.35 5.85
N ASN A 139 5.08 25.68 5.83
CA ASN A 139 6.36 26.28 5.46
C ASN A 139 7.45 25.85 6.48
N LYS A 140 8.64 26.46 6.48
CA LYS A 140 9.65 26.21 7.54
C LYS A 140 9.12 26.37 8.99
N ASN A 141 7.91 26.87 9.15
CA ASN A 141 7.06 26.78 10.32
C ASN A 141 6.40 25.39 10.42
N TYR A 142 7.12 24.49 11.08
CA TYR A 142 6.63 23.16 11.42
C TYR A 142 5.50 23.16 12.47
N ASP A 143 5.18 24.29 13.13
CA ASP A 143 4.16 24.35 14.18
C ASP A 143 2.77 23.99 13.69
N GLU A 144 2.43 24.39 12.45
CA GLU A 144 1.18 24.01 11.81
C GLU A 144 1.16 22.51 11.44
N MET A 145 2.32 21.92 11.11
CA MET A 145 2.45 20.49 10.78
C MET A 145 2.23 19.64 12.02
N TYR A 146 2.73 20.12 13.16
CA TYR A 146 2.58 19.44 14.45
C TYR A 146 1.13 19.31 14.90
N LYS A 147 0.19 20.09 14.32
CA LYS A 147 -1.25 19.92 14.55
C LYS A 147 -1.81 18.63 13.93
N TYR A 148 -1.18 18.14 12.86
CA TYR A 148 -1.65 16.98 12.11
C TYR A 148 -0.76 15.74 12.30
N ILE A 149 0.54 15.94 12.54
CA ILE A 149 1.53 14.87 12.72
C ILE A 149 2.29 15.11 14.02
N CYS A 150 2.26 14.12 14.92
CA CYS A 150 2.94 14.23 16.21
C CYS A 150 4.46 14.44 16.06
N LYS A 151 5.01 15.41 16.79
CA LYS A 151 6.46 15.71 16.79
C LYS A 151 7.30 14.49 17.15
N ASP A 152 6.81 13.68 18.07
CA ASP A 152 7.46 12.47 18.58
C ASP A 152 7.72 11.39 17.54
N ILE A 153 7.02 11.42 16.39
CA ILE A 153 7.16 10.43 15.31
C ILE A 153 7.87 11.00 14.08
N LEU A 154 8.00 12.32 13.99
CA LEU A 154 8.60 12.99 12.85
C LEU A 154 10.12 12.82 12.85
N PRO A 155 10.77 12.75 11.67
CA PRO A 155 12.22 12.68 11.62
C PRO A 155 12.88 13.94 12.18
N ALA A 156 14.11 13.81 12.70
CA ALA A 156 14.90 14.91 13.24
C ALA A 156 15.12 16.04 12.22
N GLU A 157 15.27 15.70 10.94
CA GLU A 157 15.41 16.63 9.81
C GLU A 157 14.17 17.50 9.58
N TYR A 158 13.02 17.12 10.15
CA TYR A 158 11.76 17.88 10.14
C TYR A 158 11.41 18.43 11.55
N GLY A 159 12.40 18.51 12.45
CA GLY A 159 12.26 19.03 13.81
C GLY A 159 11.54 18.08 14.77
N GLY A 160 11.42 16.79 14.44
CA GLY A 160 10.80 15.77 15.28
C GLY A 160 11.78 14.97 16.13
N GLU A 161 11.25 13.97 16.85
CA GLU A 161 12.00 13.10 17.78
C GLU A 161 11.91 11.60 17.38
N GLY A 162 11.45 11.31 16.16
CA GLY A 162 11.24 9.97 15.61
C GLY A 162 12.51 9.28 15.07
N GLY A 163 13.69 9.82 15.33
CA GLY A 163 14.98 9.41 14.75
C GLY A 163 15.33 10.18 13.47
N THR A 164 16.55 9.97 12.96
CA THR A 164 17.00 10.54 11.68
C THR A 164 16.43 9.76 10.51
N ILE A 165 16.36 10.40 9.33
CA ILE A 165 15.96 9.72 8.08
C ILE A 165 16.85 8.50 7.83
N LYS A 166 18.14 8.59 8.12
CA LYS A 166 19.08 7.47 7.98
C LYS A 166 18.69 6.29 8.87
N GLU A 167 18.43 6.53 10.16
CA GLU A 167 18.02 5.47 11.10
C GLU A 167 16.69 4.82 10.68
N ILE A 168 15.76 5.62 10.19
CA ILE A 168 14.48 5.14 9.65
C ILE A 168 14.71 4.25 8.42
N THR A 169 15.55 4.69 7.48
CA THR A 169 15.90 3.90 6.30
C THR A 169 16.58 2.59 6.69
N ASP A 170 17.55 2.63 7.60
CA ASP A 170 18.26 1.43 8.07
C ASP A 170 17.31 0.45 8.80
N TYR A 171 16.33 0.98 9.56
CA TYR A 171 15.27 0.16 10.16
C TYR A 171 14.44 -0.57 9.09
N TRP A 172 14.01 0.12 8.03
CA TRP A 172 13.18 -0.50 6.99
C TRP A 172 13.94 -1.48 6.11
N LYS A 173 15.23 -1.24 5.86
CA LYS A 173 16.10 -2.23 5.20
C LYS A 173 16.11 -3.55 5.97
N LYS A 174 16.38 -3.49 7.27
CA LYS A 174 16.34 -4.67 8.14
C LYS A 174 14.97 -5.35 8.13
N LYS A 175 13.88 -4.57 8.14
CA LYS A 175 12.53 -5.14 8.03
C LYS A 175 12.31 -5.83 6.68
N VAL A 176 12.75 -5.25 5.57
CA VAL A 176 12.66 -5.89 4.25
C VAL A 176 13.44 -7.20 4.23
N GLU A 177 14.62 -7.24 4.82
CA GLU A 177 15.41 -8.47 4.98
C GLU A 177 14.68 -9.52 5.84
N GLU A 178 14.12 -9.12 6.99
CA GLU A 178 13.31 -10.00 7.86
C GLU A 178 12.09 -10.60 7.12
N TYR A 179 11.48 -9.85 6.19
CA TYR A 179 10.33 -10.29 5.40
C TYR A 179 10.71 -10.87 4.03
N SER A 180 11.99 -11.07 3.74
CA SER A 180 12.46 -11.45 2.40
C SER A 180 11.77 -12.70 1.85
N ASP A 181 11.63 -13.76 2.67
CA ASP A 181 10.94 -15.00 2.26
C ASP A 181 9.47 -14.76 1.90
N PHE A 182 8.80 -13.90 2.66
CA PHE A 182 7.40 -13.54 2.41
C PHE A 182 7.25 -12.74 1.11
N LEU A 183 8.19 -11.83 0.84
CA LEU A 183 8.24 -11.02 -0.38
C LEU A 183 8.57 -11.87 -1.60
N GLU A 184 9.52 -12.80 -1.48
CA GLU A 184 9.89 -13.70 -2.58
C GLU A 184 8.74 -14.65 -2.92
N ALA A 185 8.08 -15.21 -1.91
CA ALA A 185 6.90 -16.03 -2.10
C ALA A 185 5.75 -15.26 -2.76
N ASP A 186 5.72 -13.92 -2.72
CA ASP A 186 4.65 -13.12 -3.31
C ASP A 186 4.68 -13.13 -4.85
N TYR A 187 5.87 -13.26 -5.46
CA TYR A 187 6.04 -13.25 -6.92
C TYR A 187 5.36 -14.41 -7.64
N GLN A 188 4.99 -15.47 -6.92
CA GLN A 188 4.29 -16.60 -7.52
C GLN A 188 2.81 -16.32 -7.76
N TYR A 189 2.25 -15.27 -7.13
CA TYR A 189 0.84 -14.93 -7.20
C TYR A 189 0.57 -13.86 -8.26
N GLY A 190 -0.62 -13.89 -8.84
CA GLY A 190 -1.00 -13.03 -9.95
C GLY A 190 -2.24 -13.54 -10.65
N THR A 191 -2.52 -12.98 -11.82
CA THR A 191 -3.59 -13.46 -12.69
C THR A 191 -3.06 -14.06 -13.98
N ASP A 192 -3.76 -15.07 -14.49
CA ASP A 192 -3.64 -15.58 -15.85
C ASP A 192 -4.89 -15.16 -16.62
N GLU A 193 -4.80 -14.04 -17.32
CA GLU A 193 -5.93 -13.41 -18.00
C GLU A 193 -6.51 -14.30 -19.13
N THR A 194 -5.75 -15.30 -19.62
CA THR A 194 -6.27 -16.27 -20.60
C THR A 194 -7.34 -17.21 -20.03
N LYS A 195 -7.36 -17.37 -18.69
CA LYS A 195 -8.33 -18.21 -17.97
C LYS A 195 -9.49 -17.40 -17.38
N ARG A 196 -9.49 -16.07 -17.55
CA ARG A 196 -10.51 -15.21 -16.93
C ARG A 196 -11.86 -15.44 -17.61
N LEU A 197 -12.88 -15.70 -16.81
CA LEU A 197 -14.26 -15.72 -17.28
C LEU A 197 -14.71 -14.27 -17.50
N GLY A 198 -14.74 -13.82 -18.75
CA GLY A 198 -15.12 -12.46 -19.15
C GLY A 198 -13.99 -11.70 -19.84
N LYS A 199 -14.11 -10.36 -19.91
CA LYS A 199 -13.08 -9.52 -20.53
C LYS A 199 -11.82 -9.49 -19.65
N PRO A 200 -10.62 -9.62 -20.24
CA PRO A 200 -9.36 -9.36 -19.54
C PRO A 200 -9.35 -7.97 -18.91
N LYS A 201 -8.65 -7.82 -17.78
CA LYS A 201 -8.40 -6.50 -17.20
C LYS A 201 -7.27 -5.82 -17.97
N THR A 202 -7.47 -4.56 -18.36
CA THR A 202 -6.43 -3.74 -19.01
C THR A 202 -5.90 -2.64 -18.08
N ALA A 203 -4.77 -2.03 -18.44
CA ALA A 203 -4.27 -0.83 -17.76
C ALA A 203 -5.28 0.32 -17.85
N GLU A 204 -5.96 0.44 -18.99
CA GLU A 204 -6.98 1.46 -19.25
C GLU A 204 -8.16 1.32 -18.27
N ASP A 205 -8.64 0.09 -18.01
CA ASP A 205 -9.71 -0.19 -17.05
C ASP A 205 -9.33 0.16 -15.61
N MET A 206 -8.05 0.00 -15.23
CA MET A 206 -7.59 0.14 -13.85
C MET A 206 -7.24 1.58 -13.47
N PHE A 207 -6.61 2.31 -14.38
CA PHE A 207 -6.08 3.64 -14.11
C PHE A 207 -6.92 4.75 -14.74
N GLY A 208 -8.00 4.40 -15.46
CA GLY A 208 -8.92 5.38 -16.03
C GLY A 208 -8.26 6.29 -17.07
N LEU A 209 -7.34 5.75 -17.89
CA LEU A 209 -6.63 6.52 -18.93
C LEU A 209 -7.52 6.89 -20.13
N GLU A 210 -8.85 6.80 -20.00
CA GLU A 210 -9.80 7.34 -20.96
C GLU A 210 -9.86 8.87 -20.79
N GLY A 211 -9.15 9.61 -21.64
CA GLY A 211 -9.51 11.00 -21.96
C GLY A 211 -8.63 12.17 -21.51
N SER A 212 -7.33 11.99 -21.22
CA SER A 212 -6.40 13.14 -21.05
C SER A 212 -5.19 13.19 -21.99
N PHE A 213 -4.90 12.12 -22.73
CA PHE A 213 -3.84 12.17 -23.74
C PHE A 213 -4.48 12.45 -25.10
N ARG A 214 -4.50 13.73 -25.49
CA ARG A 214 -4.70 14.08 -26.89
C ARG A 214 -3.63 13.34 -27.69
N GLN A 215 -4.06 12.40 -28.54
CA GLN A 215 -3.20 11.77 -29.53
C GLN A 215 -2.55 12.89 -30.35
N LEU A 216 -1.21 12.99 -30.28
CA LEU A 216 -0.43 13.76 -31.23
C LEU A 216 -0.45 12.97 -32.55
N GLN A 217 -1.31 13.38 -33.48
CA GLN A 217 -1.16 13.02 -34.88
C GLN A 217 -0.01 13.85 -35.45
N PHE A 218 1.03 13.18 -35.94
CA PHE A 218 2.03 13.80 -36.79
C PHE A 218 1.58 13.59 -38.24
N ASP A 219 1.38 14.68 -38.98
CA ASP A 219 1.41 14.70 -40.44
C ASP A 219 2.85 14.51 -40.96
#